data_AF-A0A4R3PRC3-F1
#
_entry.id   AF-A0A4R3PRC3-F1
#
_cell.length_a   1.000
_cell.length_b   1.000
_cell.length_c   1.000
_cell.angle_alpha   90.00
_cell.angle_beta   90.00
_cell.angle_gamma   90.00
#
_symmetry.space_group_name_H-M   'P 1'
#
loop_
_entity.id
_entity.type
_entity.pdbx_description
1 polymer ?
#
loop_
_entity_poly.entity_id
_entity_poly.type
_entity_poly.pdbx_seq_one_letter_code
_entity_poly.pdbx_strand_id
1 'polypeptide(L)' 'MSSFEELNGKRHIFQFYVAKAEARAAKAAEDRDFELADLLGSLSSIVREDIQVLDDAIADEQFEGEGASVAVR' A
#
# COMPACT_ATOMS: atom_id res chain seq x y z
N MET A 1 1.68 14.87 -13.73
CA MET A 1 2.33 14.04 -12.70
C MET A 1 2.98 12.90 -13.45
N SER A 2 4.23 12.57 -13.12
CA SER A 2 4.84 11.37 -13.69
C SER A 2 4.11 10.14 -13.16
N SER A 3 4.13 9.04 -13.93
CA SER A 3 3.52 7.77 -13.49
C SER A 3 4.10 7.32 -12.14
N PHE A 4 5.40 7.52 -11.93
CA PHE A 4 6.10 7.32 -10.66
C PHE A 4 5.52 8.12 -9.48
N GLU A 5 5.25 9.42 -9.64
CA GLU A 5 4.64 10.25 -8.60
C GLU A 5 3.21 9.77 -8.28
N GLU A 6 2.46 9.35 -9.29
CA GLU A 6 1.11 8.81 -9.13
C GLU A 6 1.12 7.48 -8.35
N LEU A 7 2.02 6.56 -8.68
CA LEU A 7 2.17 5.28 -7.99
C LEU A 7 2.55 5.49 -6.51
N ASN A 8 3.51 6.37 -6.23
CA ASN A 8 3.88 6.71 -4.86
C ASN A 8 2.73 7.36 -4.08
N GLY A 9 1.94 8.23 -4.74
CA GLY A 9 0.74 8.80 -4.15
C GLY A 9 -0.29 7.74 -3.76
N LYS A 10 -0.58 6.78 -4.66
CA LYS A 10 -1.49 5.65 -4.39
C LYS A 10 -0.98 4.79 -3.23
N ARG A 11 0.29 4.43 -3.24
CA ARG A 11 0.95 3.67 -2.18
C ARG A 11 0.77 4.34 -0.82
N HIS A 12 1.04 5.64 -0.74
CA HIS A 12 0.88 6.41 0.49
C HIS A 12 -0.56 6.39 1.02
N ILE A 13 -1.54 6.56 0.13
CA ILE A 13 -2.96 6.50 0.49
C ILE A 13 -3.33 5.12 1.05
N PHE A 14 -2.86 4.04 0.42
CA PHE A 14 -3.17 2.68 0.87
C PHE A 14 -2.55 2.39 2.23
N GLN A 15 -1.29 2.78 2.45
CA GLN A 15 -0.64 2.67 3.76
C GLN A 15 -1.41 3.40 4.87
N PHE A 16 -1.93 4.60 4.58
CA PHE A 16 -2.75 5.36 5.52
C PHE A 16 -4.02 4.58 5.91
N TYR A 17 -4.72 3.97 4.95
CA TYR A 17 -5.94 3.23 5.24
C TYR A 17 -5.69 1.89 5.94
N VAL A 18 -4.57 1.21 5.64
CA VAL A 18 -4.13 0.02 6.38
C VAL A 18 -3.92 0.34 7.86
N ALA A 19 -3.12 1.37 8.15
CA ALA A 19 -2.88 1.79 9.54
C ALA A 19 -4.18 2.16 10.27
N LYS A 20 -5.12 2.80 9.58
CA LYS A 20 -6.43 3.15 10.12
C LYS A 20 -7.32 1.92 10.37
N ALA A 21 -7.28 0.93 9.50
CA ALA A 21 -8.02 -0.32 9.66
C ALA A 21 -7.47 -1.12 10.85
N GLU A 22 -6.15 -1.22 10.98
CA GLU A 22 -5.49 -1.92 12.10
C GLU A 22 -5.79 -1.28 13.46
N ALA A 23 -5.72 0.06 13.53
CA ALA A 23 -6.06 0.77 14.76
C ALA A 23 -7.52 0.53 15.18
N ARG A 24 -8.43 0.46 14.20
CA ARG A 24 -9.84 0.14 14.47
C ARG A 24 -10.08 -1.32 14.80
N ALA A 25 -9.35 -2.24 14.19
CA ALA A 25 -9.40 -3.66 14.53
C ALA A 25 -8.95 -3.89 15.97
N ALA A 26 -7.87 -3.22 16.39
CA ALA A 26 -7.41 -3.25 17.78
C ALA A 26 -8.48 -2.71 18.74
N LYS A 27 -9.10 -1.58 18.41
CA LYS A 27 -10.20 -1.02 19.21
C LYS A 27 -11.40 -1.97 19.29
N ALA A 28 -11.81 -2.56 18.17
CA ALA A 28 -12.90 -3.52 18.13
C ALA A 28 -12.61 -4.76 18.99
N ALA A 29 -11.36 -5.24 18.98
CA ALA A 29 -10.93 -6.34 19.84
C ALA A 29 -10.98 -5.98 21.34
N GLU A 30 -10.59 -4.76 21.73
CA GLU A 30 -10.76 -4.25 23.11
C GLU A 30 -12.25 -4.23 23.53
N ASP A 31 -13.11 -3.80 22.61
CA ASP A 31 -14.56 -3.69 22.83
C ASP A 31 -15.27 -5.06 22.70
N ARG A 32 -14.51 -6.14 22.47
CA ARG A 32 -14.98 -7.53 22.25
C ARG A 32 -15.88 -7.70 21.02
N ASP A 33 -15.79 -6.79 20.07
CA ASP A 33 -16.40 -6.90 18.75
C ASP A 33 -15.44 -7.64 17.81
N PHE A 34 -15.42 -8.98 17.95
CA PHE A 34 -14.49 -9.82 17.21
C PHE A 34 -14.83 -9.94 15.72
N GLU A 35 -16.11 -9.80 15.35
CA GLU A 35 -16.52 -9.84 13.95
C GLU A 35 -16.00 -8.60 13.21
N LEU A 36 -16.14 -7.41 13.81
CA LEU A 36 -15.56 -6.19 13.24
C LEU A 36 -14.03 -6.24 13.23
N ALA A 37 -13.40 -6.76 14.29
CA ALA A 37 -11.95 -6.90 14.34
C ALA A 37 -11.42 -7.82 13.21
N ASP A 38 -12.08 -8.96 12.98
CA ASP A 38 -11.72 -9.91 11.92
C ASP A 38 -11.94 -9.33 10.51
N LEU A 39 -13.07 -8.66 10.30
CA LEU A 39 -13.37 -7.98 9.04
C LEU A 39 -12.32 -6.92 8.70
N LEU A 40 -11.96 -6.08 9.67
CA LEU A 40 -10.94 -5.05 9.49
C LEU A 40 -9.54 -5.64 9.32
N GLY A 41 -9.23 -6.74 10.03
CA GLY A 41 -8.00 -7.50 9.84
C GLY A 41 -7.89 -8.04 8.41
N SER A 42 -8.94 -8.69 7.91
CA SER A 42 -9.02 -9.21 6.55
C SER A 42 -8.87 -8.10 5.50
N LEU A 43 -9.57 -6.97 5.67
CA LEU A 43 -9.43 -5.80 4.81
C LEU A 43 -7.98 -5.27 4.79
N SER A 44 -7.32 -5.18 5.95
CA SER A 44 -5.94 -4.71 6.02
C SER A 44 -4.97 -5.64 5.29
N SER A 45 -5.23 -6.95 5.29
CA SER A 45 -4.43 -7.94 4.56
C SER A 45 -4.55 -7.74 3.04
N ILE A 46 -5.78 -7.61 2.53
CA ILE A 46 -6.04 -7.39 1.09
C ILE A 46 -5.32 -6.14 0.60
N VAL A 47 -5.45 -5.01 1.33
CA VAL A 47 -4.83 -3.76 0.91
C VAL A 47 -3.29 -3.83 1.01
N ARG A 48 -2.72 -4.65 1.91
CA ARG A 48 -1.26 -4.89 1.93
C ARG A 48 -0.78 -5.66 0.69
N GLU A 49 -1.56 -6.59 0.18
CA GLU A 49 -1.26 -7.26 -1.10
C GLU A 49 -1.27 -6.25 -2.26
N ASP A 50 -2.27 -5.35 -2.30
CA ASP A 50 -2.29 -4.28 -3.31
C ASP A 50 -1.09 -3.32 -3.18
N ILE A 51 -0.62 -3.03 -1.96
CA ILE A 51 0.60 -2.24 -1.73
C ILE A 51 1.82 -2.95 -2.30
N GLN A 52 1.92 -4.29 -2.20
CA GLN A 52 3.03 -5.04 -2.79
C GLN A 52 3.04 -4.92 -4.32
N VAL A 53 1.87 -5.01 -4.96
CA VAL A 53 1.75 -4.79 -6.42
C VAL A 53 2.19 -3.37 -6.79
N LEU A 54 1.85 -2.37 -5.98
CA LEU A 54 2.33 -1.00 -6.18
C LEU A 54 3.84 -0.86 -5.96
N ASP A 55 4.40 -1.54 -4.95
CA ASP A 55 5.84 -1.54 -4.67
C ASP A 55 6.63 -2.14 -5.84
N ASP A 56 6.15 -3.24 -6.42
CA ASP A 56 6.74 -3.86 -7.61
C ASP A 56 6.68 -2.90 -8.81
N ALA A 57 5.52 -2.29 -9.09
CA ALA A 57 5.37 -1.33 -10.18
C ALA A 57 6.25 -0.07 -10.00
N ILE A 58 6.42 0.39 -8.76
CA ILE A 58 7.30 1.51 -8.42
C ILE A 58 8.77 1.13 -8.67
N ALA A 59 9.16 -0.10 -8.35
CA ALA A 59 10.51 -0.59 -8.59
C ALA A 59 10.80 -0.71 -10.09
N ASP A 60 9.85 -1.22 -10.87
CA ASP A 60 9.95 -1.31 -12.33
C ASP A 60 10.15 0.08 -12.96
N GLU A 61 9.35 1.08 -12.55
CA GLU A 61 9.51 2.44 -13.09
C GLU A 61 10.84 3.11 -12.70
N GLN A 62 11.37 2.85 -11.50
CA GLN A 62 12.70 3.34 -11.12
C GLN A 62 13.78 2.75 -12.03
N PHE A 63 13.70 1.44 -12.29
CA PHE A 63 14.65 0.76 -13.15
C PHE A 63 14.57 1.24 -14.61
N GLU A 64 13.37 1.39 -15.17
CA GLU A 64 13.18 1.91 -16.52
C GLU A 64 13.69 3.36 -16.67
N GLY A 65 13.47 4.20 -15.66
CA GLY A 65 14.01 5.55 -15.60
C GLY A 65 15.54 5.60 -15.54
N GLU A 66 16.17 4.65 -14.86
CA GLU A 66 17.63 4.51 -14.77
C GLU A 66 18.24 3.91 -16.05
N GLY A 67 17.59 2.93 -16.68
CA GLY A 67 18.04 2.31 -17.93
C GLY A 67 18.09 3.27 -19.12
N ALA A 68 17.14 4.22 -19.20
CA ALA A 68 17.13 5.27 -20.21
C ALA A 68 18.30 6.27 -20.04
N SER A 69 18.79 6.49 -18.82
CA SER A 69 19.93 7.35 -18.51
C SER A 69 21.28 6.73 -18.93
N VAL A 70 21.39 5.40 -18.90
CA VAL A 70 22.62 4.68 -19.30
C VAL A 70 22.77 4.58 -20.82
N ALA A 71 21.66 4.49 -21.58
CA ALA A 71 21.69 4.39 -23.04
C ALA A 71 22.05 5.71 -23.77
N VAL A 72 22.17 6.83 -23.04
CA VAL A 72 22.47 8.17 -23.58
C VAL A 72 23.93 8.59 -23.33
N ARG A 73 24.81 7.66 -22.93
CA ARG A 73 26.25 7.93 -22.74
C ARG A 73 27.12 7.22 -23.77
#